data_AF-A0A426YZM4-F1
#
_entry.id   AF-A0A426YZM4-F1
#
_cell.length_a   1.000
_cell.length_b   1.000
_cell.length_c   1.000
_cell.angle_alpha   90.00
_cell.angle_beta   90.00
_cell.angle_gamma   90.00
#
_symmetry.space_group_name_H-M   'P 1'
#
loop_
_entity.id
_entity.type
_entity.pdbx_description
1 polymer ?
#
loop_
_entity_poly.entity_id
_entity_poly.type
_entity_poly.pdbx_seq_one_letter_code
_entity_poly.pdbx_strand_id
1 'polypeptide(L)' 'MGQAISKGVAIAEIIKKRIPGLYQDTAISSVSITDVWEPMGLVPLEMTRHVSMISITLSTSELNKNYPG' A
#
# COMPACT_ATOMS: atom_id res chain seq x y z
N MET A 1 -0.28 -8.78 -4.27
CA MET A 1 -0.39 -7.98 -3.02
C MET A 1 -1.81 -7.84 -2.47
N GLY A 2 -2.88 -8.37 -3.10
CA GLY A 2 -4.26 -8.22 -2.59
C GLY A 2 -4.48 -8.67 -1.14
N GLN A 3 -3.77 -9.73 -0.70
CA GLN A 3 -3.79 -10.19 0.70
C GLN A 3 -3.10 -9.24 1.69
N ALA A 4 -2.18 -8.38 1.22
CA ALA A 4 -1.47 -7.43 2.08
C ALA A 4 -2.27 -6.13 2.25
N ILE A 5 -3.03 -5.72 1.22
CA ILE A 5 -3.92 -4.55 1.26
C ILE A 5 -4.99 -4.74 2.35
N SER A 6 -5.68 -5.88 2.35
CA SER A 6 -6.71 -6.18 3.36
C SER A 6 -6.14 -6.19 4.79
N LYS A 7 -4.93 -6.72 4.97
CA LYS A 7 -4.23 -6.71 6.26
C LYS A 7 -3.84 -5.30 6.70
N GLY A 8 -3.34 -4.46 5.79
CA GLY A 8 -3.00 -3.07 6.08
C GLY A 8 -4.21 -2.27 6.56
N VAL A 9 -5.36 -2.42 5.90
CA VAL A 9 -6.63 -1.80 6.31
C VAL A 9 -7.05 -2.30 7.69
N ALA A 10 -6.98 -3.61 7.94
CA ALA A 10 -7.35 -4.17 9.24
C ALA A 10 -6.49 -3.62 10.40
N ILE A 11 -5.19 -3.44 10.18
CA ILE A 11 -4.28 -2.84 11.18
C ILE A 11 -4.67 -1.38 11.44
N ALA A 12 -4.93 -0.59 10.39
CA ALA A 12 -5.34 0.80 10.55
C ALA A 12 -6.65 0.92 11.36
N GLU A 13 -7.63 0.06 11.11
CA GLU A 13 -8.88 0.02 11.89
C GLU A 13 -8.67 -0.35 13.36
N ILE A 14 -7.77 -1.29 13.65
CA ILE A 14 -7.43 -1.65 15.04
C ILE A 14 -6.79 -0.47 15.77
N ILE A 15 -5.90 0.28 15.11
CA ILE A 15 -5.23 1.45 15.70
C ILE A 15 -6.25 2.56 16.00
N LYS A 16 -7.14 2.88 15.05
CA LYS A 16 -8.21 3.88 15.24
C LYS A 16 -9.18 3.52 16.38
N LYS A 17 -9.47 2.23 16.57
CA LYS A 17 -10.29 1.78 17.70
C LYS A 17 -9.61 1.97 19.05
N ARG A 18 -8.28 1.86 19.10
CA ARG A 18 -7.51 2.01 20.34
C ARG A 18 -7.24 3.47 20.69
N ILE A 19 -7.10 4.33 19.68
CA ILE A 19 -6.77 5.74 19.86
C ILE A 19 -7.83 6.59 19.11
N PRO A 20 -8.88 7.05 19.79
CA PRO A 20 -9.88 7.91 19.17
C PRO A 20 -9.28 9.27 18.81
N GLY A 21 -9.81 9.91 17.75
CA GLY A 21 -9.37 11.24 17.32
C GLY A 21 -8.18 11.26 16.35
N LEU A 22 -7.76 10.11 15.82
CA LEU A 22 -6.77 10.06 14.74
C LEU A 22 -7.37 10.53 13.41
N TYR A 23 -6.66 11.42 12.73
CA TYR A 23 -6.90 11.78 11.34
C TYR A 23 -6.31 10.70 10.43
N GLN A 24 -7.01 10.38 9.35
CA GLN A 24 -6.60 9.40 8.36
C GLN A 24 -6.54 10.06 6.98
N ASP A 25 -5.51 9.70 6.21
CA ASP A 25 -5.38 9.99 4.77
C ASP A 25 -5.01 8.70 4.06
N THR A 26 -5.68 8.43 2.94
CA THR A 26 -5.61 7.15 2.24
C THR A 26 -5.32 7.37 0.77
N ALA A 27 -4.08 7.15 0.38
CA ALA A 27 -3.65 7.21 -1.00
C ALA A 27 -3.65 5.82 -1.65
N ILE A 28 -4.13 5.73 -2.89
CA ILE A 28 -4.05 4.53 -3.72
C ILE A 28 -3.13 4.84 -4.90
N SER A 29 -2.15 3.98 -5.14
CA SER A 29 -1.21 4.11 -6.25
C SER A 29 -0.98 2.76 -6.93
N SER A 30 -0.34 2.79 -8.10
CA SER A 30 0.05 1.59 -8.84
C SER A 30 1.58 1.55 -8.93
N VAL A 31 2.18 0.44 -8.53
CA VAL A 31 3.63 0.22 -8.58
C VAL A 31 3.91 -0.87 -9.61
N SER A 32 4.83 -0.60 -10.53
CA SER A 32 5.36 -1.60 -11.46
C SER A 32 6.46 -2.41 -10.78
N ILE A 33 6.25 -3.72 -10.64
CA ILE A 33 7.26 -4.66 -10.14
C ILE A 33 7.82 -5.39 -11.34
N THR A 34 9.13 -5.35 -11.52
CA THR A 34 9.85 -6.09 -12.55
C THR A 34 10.46 -7.33 -11.90
N ASP A 35 9.89 -8.50 -12.20
CA ASP A 35 10.45 -9.77 -11.75
C ASP A 35 11.39 -10.29 -12.85
N VAL A 36 12.66 -10.52 -12.50
CA VAL A 36 13.65 -11.12 -13.39
C VAL A 36 13.72 -12.62 -13.07
N TRP A 37 13.41 -13.45 -14.06
CA TRP A 37 13.48 -14.90 -13.94
C TRP A 37 14.64 -15.44 -14.77
N GLU A 38 15.59 -16.11 -14.13
CA GLU A 38 16.65 -16.89 -14.78
C GLU A 38 16.28 -18.38 -14.75
N PRO A 39 15.71 -18.94 -15.84
CA PRO A 39 15.52 -20.38 -15.93
C PRO A 39 16.88 -21.09 -16.03
N MET A 40 17.01 -22.25 -15.39
CA MET A 40 18.21 -23.11 -15.46
C MET A 40 18.57 -23.44 -16.92
N GLY A 41 19.45 -22.64 -17.51
CA GLY A 41 20.02 -22.85 -18.84
C GLY A 41 19.45 -22.05 -20.02
N LEU A 42 18.56 -21.06 -19.82
CA LEU A 42 18.04 -20.20 -20.91
C LEU A 42 18.05 -18.70 -20.54
N VAL A 43 17.92 -17.85 -21.57
CA VAL A 43 17.97 -16.36 -21.51
C VAL A 43 17.03 -15.80 -20.42
N PRO A 44 17.47 -14.80 -19.63
CA PRO A 44 16.66 -14.18 -18.59
C PRO A 44 15.38 -13.56 -19.17
N LEU A 45 14.25 -13.83 -18.51
CA LEU A 45 12.94 -13.27 -18.85
C LEU A 45 12.58 -12.19 -17.82
N GLU A 46 12.39 -10.96 -18.31
CA GLU A 46 11.87 -9.86 -17.52
C GLU A 46 10.36 -9.78 -17.67
N MET A 47 9.61 -9.88 -16.56
CA MET A 47 8.17 -9.67 -16.56
C MET A 47 7.82 -8.48 -15.66
N THR A 48 7.25 -7.44 -16.26
CA THR A 48 6.73 -6.29 -15.52
C THR A 48 5.25 -6.50 -15.22
N ARG A 49 4.88 -6.44 -13.94
CA ARG A 49 3.48 -6.46 -13.48
C ARG A 49 3.12 -5.16 -12.78
N HIS A 50 1.95 -4.63 -13.06
CA HIS A 50 1.38 -3.51 -12.31
C HIS A 50 0.62 -4.04 -11.10
N VAL A 51 0.99 -3.56 -9.92
CA VAL A 51 0.38 -3.99 -8.66
C VAL A 51 -0.17 -2.78 -7.94
N SER A 52 -1.42 -2.86 -7.50
CA SER A 52 -2.06 -1.83 -6.69
C SER A 52 -1.43 -1.75 -5.30
N MET A 53 -1.21 -0.52 -4.83
CA MET A 53 -0.68 -0.17 -3.52
C MET A 53 -1.68 0.74 -2.80
N ILE A 54 -1.84 0.51 -1.49
CA ILE A 54 -2.58 1.40 -0.58
C ILE A 54 -1.60 1.96 0.45
N SER A 55 -1.68 3.25 0.72
CA SER A 55 -0.94 3.93 1.78
C SER A 55 -1.94 4.59 2.72
N ILE A 56 -1.89 4.24 4.01
CA ILE A 56 -2.77 4.79 5.04
C ILE A 56 -1.89 5.53 6.03
N THR A 57 -2.07 6.85 6.12
CA THR A 57 -1.38 7.72 7.07
C THR A 57 -2.32 8.01 8.24
N LEU A 58 -1.87 7.76 9.48
CA LEU A 58 -2.61 8.09 10.70
C LEU A 58 -1.83 9.16 11.48
N SER A 59 -2.52 10.21 11.91
CA SER A 59 -1.92 11.33 12.65
C SER A 59 -2.81 11.78 13.80
N THR A 60 -2.18 12.21 14.89
CA THR A 60 -2.85 12.88 16.03
C THR A 60 -3.07 14.36 15.80
N SER A 61 -2.38 14.94 14.81
CA SER A 61 -2.48 16.34 14.41
C SER A 61 -3.30 16.46 13.13
N GLU A 62 -3.98 17.59 12.91
CA GLU A 62 -4.75 17.82 11.69
C GLU A 62 -3.90 17.53 10.44
N LEU A 63 -4.40 16.65 9.57
CA LEU A 63 -3.80 16.46 8.26
C LEU A 63 -4.13 17.64 7.34
N ASN A 64 -3.22 17.92 6.41
CA ASN A 64 -3.39 18.96 5.42
C ASN A 64 -4.63 18.65 4.54
N LYS A 65 -5.65 19.53 4.61
CA LYS A 65 -6.94 19.38 3.92
C LYS A 65 -6.84 19.50 2.39
N ASN A 66 -5.67 19.78 1.84
CA ASN A 66 -5.44 19.84 0.39
C ASN A 66 -5.24 18.46 -0.26
N TYR A 67 -5.18 17.39 0.54
CA TYR A 67 -5.16 16.03 -0.01
C TYR A 67 -6.58 15.53 -0.29
N PRO A 68 -6.84 14.90 -1.45
CA PRO A 68 -8.18 14.50 -1.85
C PRO A 68 -8.74 13.26 -1.11
N GLY A 69 -8.10 12.73 -0.05
CA GLY A 69 -8.69 11.63 0.72
C GLY A 69 -7.81 10.96 1.75
#